data_AF-A0A7N2MRG1-F1
#
_entry.id   AF-A0A7N2MRG1-F1
#
_cell.length_a   1.000
_cell.length_b   1.000
_cell.length_c   1.000
_cell.angle_alpha   90.00
_cell.angle_beta   90.00
_cell.angle_gamma   90.00
#
_symmetry.space_group_name_H-M   'P 1'
#
loop_
_entity.id
_entity.type
_entity.pdbx_description
1 polymer ?
#
loop_
_entity_poly.entity_id
_entity_poly.type
_entity_poly.pdbx_seq_one_letter_code
_entity_poly.pdbx_strand_id
1 'polypeptide(L)'
;MLTVTALLTTPDENNCNRPLFAAKDIKPFYLQHCPEIFPQNNRGMFGSIANIFSGPKYDGKHLHSIINEKLGEPRLRSTLTNLRNTDCPWNARLSDICIGSSAAPTYLPAHRFKNHDREFNLVDGGVAANNPVIEDNPDFLSIKPMDYQPMDHYRRFLVISLGTGSPKLKLYDADMAAKWGTLGWLIHGDSTPLVDVFMQASGDMVDIHLSVVFRALRSEENYLRIQGDTLTAAEASVDISTKENSEKLVHFGENLLKKPVTWVNLETGQAEEIKNCGPDATNEKALIKYGKTCKCTTLLC
;
A
#
# COMPACT_ATOMS: atom_id res chain seq x y z
N MET A 1 2.19 3.13 -0.71
CA MET A 1 3.06 1.98 -0.33
C MET A 1 4.40 2.02 -1.08
N LEU A 2 4.41 2.27 -2.39
CA LEU A 2 5.64 2.27 -3.21
C LEU A 2 6.73 3.26 -2.76
N THR A 3 6.37 4.40 -2.17
CA THR A 3 7.32 5.34 -1.57
C THR A 3 8.15 4.69 -0.46
N VAL A 4 7.52 3.90 0.43
CA VAL A 4 8.24 3.18 1.49
C VAL A 4 9.22 2.20 0.86
N THR A 5 8.76 1.43 -0.12
CA THR A 5 9.56 0.46 -0.84
C THR A 5 10.78 1.12 -1.49
N ALA A 6 10.61 2.25 -2.18
CA ALA A 6 11.73 2.97 -2.79
C ALA A 6 12.72 3.51 -1.74
N LEU A 7 12.25 4.08 -0.63
CA LEU A 7 13.13 4.57 0.43
C LEU A 7 13.97 3.44 1.07
N LEU A 8 13.41 2.23 1.19
CA LEU A 8 14.07 1.06 1.78
C LEU A 8 14.94 0.25 0.81
N THR A 9 14.90 0.56 -0.49
CA THR A 9 15.62 -0.23 -1.52
C THR A 9 16.54 0.63 -2.38
N THR A 10 16.42 1.94 -2.34
CA THR A 10 17.38 2.85 -2.98
C THR A 10 18.72 2.76 -2.24
N PRO A 11 19.86 2.58 -2.94
CA PRO A 11 21.17 2.56 -2.31
C PRO A 11 21.56 3.94 -1.77
N ASP A 12 22.23 3.97 -0.62
CA ASP A 12 22.87 5.17 -0.07
C ASP A 12 24.06 5.58 -0.95
N GLU A 13 24.17 6.88 -1.24
CA GLU A 13 25.26 7.46 -2.05
C GLU A 13 26.65 7.23 -1.42
N ASN A 14 26.74 7.26 -0.09
CA ASN A 14 27.98 7.05 0.65
C ASN A 14 28.27 5.57 0.91
N ASN A 15 27.27 4.70 0.78
CA ASN A 15 27.44 3.25 0.92
C ASN A 15 26.43 2.49 0.05
N CYS A 16 26.82 2.23 -1.20
CA CYS A 16 25.99 1.58 -2.21
C CYS A 16 25.47 0.18 -1.85
N ASN A 17 25.95 -0.45 -0.76
CA ASN A 17 25.47 -1.73 -0.26
C ASN A 17 24.41 -1.60 0.84
N ARG A 18 24.02 -0.38 1.22
CA ARG A 18 23.03 -0.12 2.26
C ARG A 18 21.85 0.69 1.70
N PRO A 19 20.62 0.40 2.17
CA PRO A 19 19.48 1.24 1.88
C PRO A 19 19.66 2.68 2.35
N LEU A 20 19.06 3.62 1.63
CA LEU A 20 18.98 5.03 1.97
C LEU A 20 18.29 5.26 3.32
N PHE A 21 17.22 4.50 3.61
CA PHE A 21 16.52 4.53 4.89
C PHE A 21 16.51 3.15 5.55
N ALA A 22 16.64 3.10 6.88
CA ALA A 22 16.27 1.93 7.64
C ALA A 22 14.76 1.94 7.94
N ALA A 23 14.15 0.78 8.21
CA ALA A 23 12.72 0.67 8.54
C ALA A 23 12.29 1.60 9.68
N LYS A 24 13.16 1.83 10.68
CA LYS A 24 12.90 2.72 11.82
C LYS A 24 12.78 4.20 11.43
N ASP A 25 13.33 4.59 10.27
CA ASP A 25 13.40 5.98 9.81
C ASP A 25 12.13 6.37 9.01
N ILE A 26 11.33 5.39 8.58
CA ILE A 26 10.09 5.60 7.82
C ILE A 26 9.02 6.29 8.66
N LYS A 27 8.85 5.90 9.92
CA LYS A 27 7.87 6.55 10.83
C LYS A 27 8.20 8.04 11.02
N PRO A 28 9.42 8.44 11.46
CA PRO A 28 9.81 9.85 11.55
C PRO A 28 9.60 10.62 10.25
N PHE A 29 9.93 10.02 9.11
CA PHE A 29 9.74 10.64 7.80
C PHE A 29 8.27 11.04 7.57
N TYR A 30 7.32 10.12 7.77
CA TYR A 30 5.91 10.44 7.60
C TYR A 30 5.38 11.43 8.63
N LEU A 31 5.78 11.31 9.90
CA LEU A 31 5.38 12.25 10.95
C LEU A 31 5.84 13.69 10.64
N GLN A 32 6.99 13.83 10.00
CA GLN A 32 7.54 15.12 9.61
C GLN A 32 6.87 15.69 8.36
N HIS A 33 6.70 14.88 7.31
CA HIS A 33 6.32 15.40 5.99
C HIS A 33 4.82 15.34 5.67
N CYS A 34 4.04 14.42 6.27
CA CYS A 34 2.60 14.34 6.00
C CYS A 34 1.82 15.64 6.26
N PRO A 35 2.10 16.43 7.31
CA PRO A 35 1.44 17.72 7.53
C PRO A 35 1.69 18.74 6.41
N GLU A 36 2.83 18.66 5.74
CA GLU A 36 3.18 19.54 4.62
C GLU A 36 2.67 19.01 3.27
N ILE A 37 2.58 17.68 3.11
CA ILE A 37 1.95 17.03 1.95
C ILE A 37 0.44 17.27 1.96
N PHE A 38 -0.20 17.13 3.12
CA PHE A 38 -1.63 17.26 3.33
C PHE A 38 -1.91 18.35 4.38
N PRO A 39 -1.75 19.64 4.05
CA PRO A 39 -1.98 20.71 5.00
C PRO A 39 -3.44 20.74 5.48
N GLN A 40 -3.62 20.58 6.80
CA GLN A 40 -4.92 20.65 7.46
C GLN A 40 -5.29 22.13 7.67
N ASN A 41 -5.70 22.79 6.59
CA ASN A 41 -6.13 24.18 6.67
C ASN A 41 -7.42 24.28 7.52
N ASN A 42 -7.40 25.06 8.60
CA ASN A 42 -8.57 25.45 9.41
C ASN A 42 -9.55 26.36 8.64
N ARG A 43 -9.90 26.01 7.39
CA ARG A 43 -11.01 26.65 6.69
C ARG A 43 -12.26 25.93 7.17
N GLY A 44 -13.05 26.60 7.99
CA GLY A 44 -14.30 26.07 8.54
C GLY A 44 -15.29 25.60 7.45
N MET A 45 -16.52 25.31 7.85
CA MET A 45 -17.59 24.62 7.10
C MET A 45 -17.85 25.02 5.62
N PHE A 46 -17.27 26.12 5.12
CA PHE A 46 -17.38 26.61 3.73
C PHE A 46 -16.10 26.46 2.89
N GLY A 47 -14.99 25.96 3.45
CA GLY A 47 -13.69 25.86 2.76
C GLY A 47 -13.54 24.69 1.78
N SER A 48 -14.40 23.66 1.88
CA SER A 48 -14.25 22.40 1.15
C SER A 48 -14.85 22.44 -0.27
N ILE A 49 -15.78 23.36 -0.54
CA ILE A 49 -16.57 23.37 -1.80
C ILE A 49 -15.83 24.08 -2.95
N ALA A 50 -14.87 24.97 -2.65
CA ALA A 50 -14.16 25.74 -3.68
C ALA A 50 -13.25 24.87 -4.58
N ASN A 51 -12.68 23.78 -4.05
CA ASN A 51 -11.84 22.86 -4.83
C ASN A 51 -12.66 21.92 -5.72
N ILE A 52 -13.98 21.82 -5.53
CA ILE A 52 -14.86 20.94 -6.32
C ILE A 52 -14.92 21.37 -7.79
N PHE A 53 -14.74 22.67 -8.06
CA PHE A 53 -14.85 23.22 -9.42
C PHE A 53 -13.50 23.46 -10.10
N SER A 54 -12.37 23.28 -9.40
CA SER A 54 -11.05 23.47 -10.01
C SER A 54 -9.92 22.70 -9.30
N GLY A 55 -9.44 21.64 -9.95
CA GLY A 55 -8.19 20.96 -9.59
C GLY A 55 -8.28 19.98 -8.41
N PRO A 56 -7.17 19.29 -8.08
CA PRO A 56 -7.09 18.37 -6.95
C PRO A 56 -7.11 19.10 -5.60
N LYS A 57 -7.43 18.38 -4.52
CA LYS A 57 -7.49 18.92 -3.14
C LYS A 57 -6.15 19.51 -2.68
N TYR A 58 -5.03 18.93 -3.13
CA TYR A 58 -3.66 19.33 -2.81
C TYR A 58 -2.85 19.54 -4.09
N ASP A 59 -1.91 20.50 -4.07
CA ASP A 59 -1.12 20.83 -5.27
C ASP A 59 0.06 19.88 -5.52
N GLY A 60 0.39 19.01 -4.55
CA GLY A 60 1.46 18.02 -4.63
C GLY A 60 2.88 18.59 -4.61
N LYS A 61 3.10 19.90 -4.48
CA LYS A 61 4.45 20.49 -4.61
C LYS A 61 5.41 20.01 -3.53
N HIS A 62 4.96 19.94 -2.28
CA HIS A 62 5.81 19.44 -1.20
C HIS A 62 6.16 17.96 -1.41
N LEU A 63 5.18 17.12 -1.82
CA LEU A 63 5.42 15.72 -2.16
C LEU A 63 6.50 15.59 -3.24
N HIS A 64 6.37 16.34 -4.34
CA HIS A 64 7.37 16.32 -5.41
C HIS A 64 8.75 16.77 -4.89
N SER A 65 8.79 17.84 -4.10
CA SER A 65 10.03 18.37 -3.55
C SER A 65 10.75 17.33 -2.68
N ILE A 66 10.06 16.74 -1.70
CA ILE A 66 10.69 15.81 -0.77
C ILE A 66 11.07 14.49 -1.45
N ILE A 67 10.27 14.01 -2.39
CA ILE A 67 10.59 12.79 -3.15
C ILE A 67 11.80 13.02 -4.07
N ASN A 68 11.89 14.16 -4.74
CA ASN A 68 13.06 14.49 -5.54
C ASN A 68 14.30 14.73 -4.67
N GLU A 69 14.15 15.32 -3.48
CA GLU A 69 15.24 15.49 -2.53
C GLU A 69 15.79 14.14 -2.04
N LYS A 70 14.91 13.18 -1.71
CA LYS A 70 15.34 11.88 -1.15
C LYS A 70 15.73 10.86 -2.21
N LEU A 71 15.00 10.78 -3.33
CA LEU A 71 15.16 9.73 -4.33
C LEU A 71 15.80 10.21 -5.63
N GLY A 72 15.99 11.53 -5.81
CA GLY A 72 16.78 12.16 -6.87
C GLY A 72 16.74 11.47 -8.23
N GLU A 73 17.93 11.05 -8.67
CA GLU A 73 18.23 10.41 -9.95
C GLU A 73 18.26 8.86 -9.97
N PRO A 74 18.41 8.13 -8.84
CA PRO A 74 18.24 6.67 -8.83
C PRO A 74 17.05 6.17 -9.67
N ARG A 75 17.31 5.12 -10.45
CA ARG A 75 16.34 4.52 -11.37
C ARG A 75 15.88 3.16 -10.87
N LEU A 76 14.80 2.64 -11.44
CA LEU A 76 14.22 1.36 -11.05
C LEU A 76 15.25 0.23 -10.99
N ARG A 77 16.20 0.17 -11.94
CA ARG A 77 17.24 -0.88 -11.98
C ARG A 77 18.38 -0.69 -10.97
N SER A 78 18.50 0.46 -10.32
CA SER A 78 19.54 0.70 -9.32
C SER A 78 19.13 0.31 -7.90
N THR A 79 17.94 -0.26 -7.70
CA THR A 79 17.49 -0.69 -6.38
C THR A 79 18.24 -1.93 -5.90
N LEU A 80 18.45 -2.03 -4.59
CA LEU A 80 19.16 -3.13 -3.93
C LEU A 80 18.43 -4.47 -4.02
N THR A 81 17.12 -4.41 -4.23
CA THR A 81 16.26 -5.57 -4.44
C THR A 81 15.41 -5.35 -5.67
N ASN A 82 14.91 -6.43 -6.26
CA ASN A 82 14.05 -6.36 -7.44
C ASN A 82 12.68 -5.82 -7.02
N LEU A 83 12.37 -4.59 -7.45
CA LEU A 83 11.02 -4.01 -7.31
C LEU A 83 10.07 -4.41 -8.42
N ARG A 84 10.60 -4.95 -9.52
CA ARG A 84 9.86 -5.44 -10.68
C ARG A 84 10.72 -6.45 -11.42
N ASN A 85 10.12 -7.19 -12.34
CA ASN A 85 10.85 -7.98 -13.34
C ASN A 85 11.99 -7.15 -13.97
N THR A 86 13.21 -7.69 -13.95
CA THR A 86 14.44 -7.12 -14.52
C THR A 86 14.33 -6.81 -16.01
N ASP A 87 13.39 -7.44 -16.69
CA ASP A 87 13.08 -7.20 -18.10
C ASP A 87 12.19 -5.98 -18.35
N CYS A 88 11.82 -5.20 -17.31
CA CYS A 88 11.08 -3.96 -17.51
C CYS A 88 11.86 -3.04 -18.48
N PRO A 89 11.31 -2.78 -19.68
CA PRO A 89 12.01 -1.96 -20.67
C PRO A 89 12.05 -0.48 -20.25
N TRP A 90 11.23 -0.10 -19.27
CA TRP A 90 11.08 1.27 -18.78
C TRP A 90 11.87 1.47 -17.48
N ASN A 91 13.17 1.75 -17.58
CA ASN A 91 14.02 2.07 -16.43
C ASN A 91 13.84 3.55 -16.02
N ALA A 92 12.66 3.92 -15.51
CA ALA A 92 12.36 5.29 -15.07
C ALA A 92 13.03 5.64 -13.73
N ARG A 93 13.07 6.93 -13.38
CA ARG A 93 13.54 7.38 -12.06
C ARG A 93 12.58 6.94 -10.97
N LEU A 94 13.13 6.58 -9.81
CA LEU A 94 12.34 6.18 -8.64
C LEU A 94 11.47 7.34 -8.15
N SER A 95 11.99 8.57 -8.21
CA SER A 95 11.22 9.79 -7.90
C SER A 95 9.96 9.91 -8.76
N ASP A 96 10.09 9.79 -10.08
CA ASP A 96 8.97 9.82 -11.02
C ASP A 96 7.95 8.69 -10.75
N ILE A 97 8.44 7.49 -10.45
CA ILE A 97 7.61 6.32 -10.12
C ILE A 97 6.84 6.55 -8.81
N CYS A 98 7.50 7.01 -7.75
CA CYS A 98 6.89 7.25 -6.45
C CYS A 98 5.83 8.37 -6.49
N ILE A 99 6.13 9.46 -7.20
CA ILE A 99 5.18 10.57 -7.40
C ILE A 99 3.96 10.06 -8.15
N GLY A 100 4.14 9.39 -9.29
CA GLY A 100 3.03 8.84 -10.07
C GLY A 100 2.19 7.85 -9.28
N SER A 101 2.83 6.93 -8.56
CA SER A 101 2.13 5.95 -7.72
C SER A 101 1.38 6.55 -6.54
N SER A 102 1.66 7.78 -6.13
CA SER A 102 0.98 8.47 -5.03
C SER A 102 -0.07 9.48 -5.50
N ALA A 103 -0.23 9.66 -6.82
CA ALA A 103 -1.05 10.70 -7.43
C ALA A 103 -2.55 10.31 -7.42
N ALA A 104 -3.13 10.20 -6.22
CA ALA A 104 -4.50 9.74 -6.03
C ALA A 104 -5.51 10.71 -6.66
N PRO A 105 -6.41 10.23 -7.55
CA PRO A 105 -7.42 11.08 -8.16
C PRO A 105 -8.20 11.86 -7.11
N THR A 106 -8.56 13.11 -7.43
CA THR A 106 -9.20 14.11 -6.52
C THR A 106 -8.30 14.64 -5.39
N TYR A 107 -7.27 13.91 -4.95
CA TYR A 107 -6.35 14.35 -3.90
C TYR A 107 -5.13 15.09 -4.45
N LEU A 108 -4.46 14.52 -5.46
CA LEU A 108 -3.20 14.99 -6.01
C LEU A 108 -3.26 15.09 -7.54
N PRO A 109 -2.46 15.98 -8.16
CA PRO A 109 -2.40 16.07 -9.62
C PRO A 109 -1.76 14.82 -10.22
N ALA A 110 -2.22 14.44 -11.41
CA ALA A 110 -1.57 13.39 -12.21
C ALA A 110 -0.10 13.78 -12.50
N HIS A 111 0.78 12.78 -12.53
CA HIS A 111 2.21 12.99 -12.77
C HIS A 111 2.58 12.75 -14.22
N ARG A 112 3.22 13.73 -14.84
CA ARG A 112 3.70 13.63 -16.21
C ARG A 112 5.22 13.72 -16.22
N PHE A 113 5.86 12.75 -16.88
CA PHE A 113 7.30 12.78 -17.13
C PHE A 113 7.65 12.08 -18.44
N LYS A 114 8.86 12.36 -18.94
CA LYS A 114 9.42 11.71 -20.13
C LYS A 114 10.56 10.80 -19.72
N ASN A 115 10.58 9.58 -20.22
CA ASN A 115 11.70 8.66 -20.07
C ASN A 115 12.08 8.11 -21.45
N HIS A 116 13.30 8.43 -21.90
CA HIS A 116 13.74 8.27 -23.29
C HIS A 116 12.77 8.98 -24.24
N ASP A 117 12.30 8.29 -25.29
CA ASP A 117 11.38 8.85 -26.28
C ASP A 117 9.89 8.69 -25.92
N ARG A 118 9.61 8.22 -24.70
CA ARG A 118 8.24 7.98 -24.24
C ARG A 118 7.81 8.95 -23.16
N GLU A 119 6.57 9.37 -23.27
CA GLU A 119 5.88 10.15 -22.27
C GLU A 119 4.98 9.26 -21.42
N PHE A 120 4.99 9.51 -20.12
CA PHE A 120 4.18 8.82 -19.14
C PHE A 120 3.26 9.84 -18.48
N ASN A 121 1.98 9.48 -18.34
CA ASN A 121 0.98 10.24 -17.62
C ASN A 121 0.36 9.29 -16.60
N LEU A 122 0.78 9.40 -15.35
CA LEU A 122 0.46 8.44 -14.29
C LEU A 122 -0.48 9.04 -13.27
N VAL A 123 -1.35 8.18 -12.74
CA VAL A 123 -2.14 8.39 -11.53
C VAL A 123 -1.80 7.27 -10.54
N ASP A 124 -2.34 7.36 -9.33
CA ASP A 124 -2.07 6.41 -8.24
C ASP A 124 -2.27 4.95 -8.64
N GLY A 125 -1.34 4.11 -8.18
CA GLY A 125 -1.32 2.69 -8.44
C GLY A 125 -2.55 1.96 -7.89
N GLY A 126 -3.19 2.47 -6.85
CA GLY A 126 -4.43 1.91 -6.28
C GLY A 126 -5.62 1.93 -7.23
N VAL A 127 -5.57 2.70 -8.33
CA VAL A 127 -6.56 2.63 -9.42
C VAL A 127 -6.42 1.35 -10.25
N ALA A 128 -5.20 0.80 -10.36
CA ALA A 128 -4.91 -0.41 -11.12
C ALA A 128 -4.74 -1.63 -10.20
N ALA A 129 -3.92 -1.50 -9.16
CA ALA A 129 -3.57 -2.56 -8.22
C ALA A 129 -3.15 -1.98 -6.87
N ASN A 130 -4.08 -1.94 -5.91
CA ASN A 130 -3.81 -1.42 -4.56
C ASN A 130 -3.02 -2.40 -3.67
N ASN A 131 -2.78 -3.63 -4.13
CA ASN A 131 -1.96 -4.63 -3.45
C ASN A 131 -1.12 -5.39 -4.50
N PRO A 132 0.15 -4.99 -4.71
CA PRO A 132 0.94 -5.41 -5.89
C PRO A 132 1.48 -6.84 -5.82
N VAL A 133 1.22 -7.57 -4.73
CA VAL A 133 1.84 -8.89 -4.46
C VAL A 133 1.63 -9.90 -5.60
N ILE A 134 0.51 -9.82 -6.32
CA ILE A 134 0.21 -10.71 -7.44
C ILE A 134 0.75 -10.16 -8.78
N GLU A 135 0.81 -8.84 -8.96
CA GLU A 135 1.13 -8.25 -10.27
C GLU A 135 2.63 -8.15 -10.54
N ASP A 136 3.44 -7.92 -9.50
CA ASP A 136 4.87 -7.63 -9.68
C ASP A 136 5.77 -8.88 -9.73
N ASN A 137 5.21 -10.08 -9.54
CA ASN A 137 5.97 -11.32 -9.62
C ASN A 137 5.52 -12.23 -10.79
N PRO A 138 6.27 -12.28 -11.91
CA PRO A 138 5.97 -13.19 -13.01
C PRO A 138 6.08 -14.66 -12.59
N ASP A 139 6.82 -15.01 -11.55
CA ASP A 139 6.86 -16.39 -11.02
C ASP A 139 5.55 -16.77 -10.32
N PHE A 140 4.79 -15.79 -9.81
CA PHE A 140 3.44 -15.99 -9.29
C PHE A 140 2.39 -16.14 -10.40
N LEU A 141 2.60 -15.46 -11.54
CA LEU A 141 1.68 -15.43 -12.69
C LEU A 141 2.02 -16.44 -13.79
N SER A 142 3.19 -17.07 -13.74
CA SER A 142 3.63 -18.11 -14.71
C SER A 142 2.92 -19.45 -14.51
N ILE A 143 1.66 -19.43 -14.08
CA ILE A 143 0.72 -20.53 -14.27
C ILE A 143 0.33 -20.48 -15.75
N LYS A 144 1.20 -20.98 -16.62
CA LYS A 144 0.75 -21.41 -17.94
C LYS A 144 -0.29 -22.50 -17.71
N PRO A 145 -1.54 -22.37 -18.19
CA PRO A 145 -2.61 -23.34 -17.93
C PRO A 145 -2.34 -24.76 -18.47
N MET A 146 -1.17 -25.04 -19.07
CA MET A 146 -0.83 -26.30 -19.72
C MET A 146 0.55 -26.87 -19.41
N ASP A 147 1.43 -26.17 -18.69
CA ASP A 147 2.73 -26.75 -18.34
C ASP A 147 2.64 -27.41 -16.97
N TYR A 148 2.66 -28.74 -16.97
CA TYR A 148 2.75 -29.68 -15.84
C TYR A 148 4.05 -29.49 -15.00
N GLN A 149 4.45 -28.25 -14.70
CA GLN A 149 5.49 -28.01 -13.69
C GLN A 149 4.88 -28.20 -12.29
N PRO A 150 5.57 -28.89 -11.37
CA PRO A 150 5.00 -29.17 -10.06
C PRO A 150 4.64 -27.87 -9.33
N MET A 151 3.39 -27.79 -8.86
CA MET A 151 2.88 -26.76 -7.91
C MET A 151 3.78 -26.56 -6.66
N ASP A 152 4.78 -27.41 -6.42
CA ASP A 152 5.76 -27.32 -5.33
C ASP A 152 6.62 -26.05 -5.35
N HIS A 153 6.72 -25.31 -6.45
CA HIS A 153 7.50 -24.07 -6.50
C HIS A 153 7.01 -23.01 -5.50
N TYR A 154 5.70 -22.95 -5.25
CA TYR A 154 5.11 -21.94 -4.36
C TYR A 154 5.36 -22.21 -2.88
N ARG A 155 5.68 -23.46 -2.49
CA ARG A 155 6.08 -23.82 -1.12
C ARG A 155 7.37 -23.14 -0.66
N ARG A 156 8.15 -22.61 -1.62
CA ARG A 156 9.40 -21.90 -1.36
C ARG A 156 9.20 -20.40 -1.13
N PHE A 157 8.04 -19.85 -1.50
CA PHE A 157 7.75 -18.44 -1.25
C PHE A 157 7.34 -18.25 0.19
N LEU A 158 7.81 -17.15 0.75
CA LEU A 158 7.42 -16.62 2.04
C LEU A 158 6.99 -15.18 1.79
N VAL A 159 5.73 -14.85 2.05
CA VAL A 159 5.12 -13.59 1.66
C VAL A 159 4.59 -12.89 2.91
N ILE A 160 5.04 -11.65 3.12
CA ILE A 160 4.48 -10.74 4.13
C ILE A 160 3.71 -9.66 3.38
N SER A 161 2.42 -9.56 3.65
CA SER A 161 1.55 -8.53 3.10
C SER A 161 1.10 -7.60 4.23
N LEU A 162 1.43 -6.32 4.12
CA LEU A 162 1.10 -5.32 5.14
C LEU A 162 0.00 -4.40 4.61
N GLY A 163 -1.11 -4.32 5.35
CA GLY A 163 -2.18 -3.38 5.07
C GLY A 163 -2.04 -2.09 5.89
N THR A 164 -2.73 -1.04 5.45
CA THR A 164 -2.75 0.28 6.12
C THR A 164 -3.89 0.43 7.12
N GLY A 165 -4.61 -0.65 7.40
CA GLY A 165 -5.85 -0.65 8.16
C GLY A 165 -7.07 -0.31 7.30
N SER A 166 -8.25 -0.66 7.82
CA SER A 166 -9.56 -0.34 7.27
C SER A 166 -10.51 0.11 8.39
N PRO A 167 -11.54 0.90 8.07
CA PRO A 167 -12.52 1.32 9.05
C PRO A 167 -13.39 0.15 9.50
N LYS A 168 -13.83 0.18 10.77
CA LYS A 168 -14.72 -0.86 11.34
C LYS A 168 -16.14 -0.87 10.76
N LEU A 169 -16.54 0.25 10.16
CA LEU A 169 -17.91 0.48 9.69
C LEU A 169 -17.98 0.28 8.18
N LYS A 170 -19.11 -0.27 7.72
CA LYS A 170 -19.52 -0.11 6.32
C LYS A 170 -19.69 1.38 6.06
N LEU A 171 -18.82 1.95 5.24
CA LEU A 171 -18.81 3.38 4.95
C LEU A 171 -20.12 3.83 4.28
N TYR A 172 -20.73 2.95 3.49
CA TYR A 172 -21.91 3.25 2.68
C TYR A 172 -22.89 2.08 2.66
N ASP A 173 -24.19 2.37 2.57
CA ASP A 173 -25.24 1.39 2.32
C ASP A 173 -25.98 1.69 1.00
N ALA A 174 -26.75 0.71 0.52
CA ALA A 174 -27.44 0.81 -0.76
C ALA A 174 -28.50 1.91 -0.78
N ASP A 175 -29.20 2.16 0.34
CA ASP A 175 -30.24 3.19 0.43
C ASP A 175 -29.67 4.61 0.39
N MET A 176 -28.44 4.77 0.91
CA MET A 176 -27.64 5.98 0.80
C MET A 176 -27.17 6.18 -0.64
N ALA A 177 -26.52 5.17 -1.22
CA ALA A 177 -25.97 5.23 -2.57
C ALA A 177 -27.04 5.37 -3.67
N ALA A 178 -28.25 4.84 -3.45
CA ALA A 178 -29.38 4.97 -4.38
C ALA A 178 -29.82 6.43 -4.59
N LYS A 179 -29.49 7.33 -3.66
CA LYS A 179 -29.78 8.76 -3.75
C LYS A 179 -28.65 9.55 -4.40
N TRP A 180 -27.53 8.91 -4.72
CA TRP A 180 -26.36 9.59 -5.27
C TRP A 180 -26.49 9.76 -6.80
N GLY A 181 -26.34 10.99 -7.26
CA GLY A 181 -25.97 11.28 -8.64
C GLY A 181 -24.46 11.13 -8.86
N THR A 182 -23.97 11.52 -10.04
CA THR A 182 -22.52 11.49 -10.38
C THR A 182 -21.65 12.22 -9.36
N LEU A 183 -22.11 13.38 -8.88
CA LEU A 183 -21.38 14.17 -7.87
C LEU A 183 -21.33 13.45 -6.52
N GLY A 184 -22.39 12.74 -6.13
CA GLY A 184 -22.42 11.98 -4.87
C GLY A 184 -21.45 10.80 -4.87
N TRP A 185 -21.29 10.13 -6.02
CA TRP A 185 -20.28 9.08 -6.19
C TRP A 185 -18.85 9.59 -6.16
N LEU A 186 -18.62 10.82 -6.63
CA LEU A 186 -17.29 11.45 -6.60
C LEU A 186 -16.98 12.09 -5.25
N ILE A 187 -17.98 12.67 -4.58
CA ILE A 187 -17.84 13.43 -3.34
C ILE A 187 -19.07 13.18 -2.47
N HIS A 188 -18.86 12.57 -1.31
CA HIS A 188 -19.91 12.42 -0.30
C HIS A 188 -19.36 12.76 1.09
N GLY A 189 -19.77 13.92 1.63
CA GLY A 189 -19.17 14.47 2.84
C GLY A 189 -17.69 14.82 2.59
N ASP A 190 -16.81 14.28 3.42
CA ASP A 190 -15.35 14.43 3.31
C ASP A 190 -14.66 13.23 2.61
N SER A 191 -15.42 12.33 2.00
CA SER A 191 -14.92 11.11 1.35
C SER A 191 -15.17 11.09 -0.16
N THR A 192 -14.51 10.15 -0.85
CA THR A 192 -14.57 9.96 -2.30
C THR A 192 -15.03 8.52 -2.62
N PRO A 193 -16.34 8.23 -2.53
CA PRO A 193 -16.83 6.86 -2.47
C PRO A 193 -16.37 5.95 -3.61
N LEU A 194 -16.33 6.47 -4.84
CA LEU A 194 -15.88 5.69 -6.00
C LEU A 194 -14.42 5.24 -5.86
N VAL A 195 -13.54 6.15 -5.41
CA VAL A 195 -12.12 5.85 -5.19
C VAL A 195 -11.97 4.86 -4.04
N ASP A 196 -12.68 5.09 -2.94
CA ASP A 196 -12.63 4.23 -1.75
C ASP A 196 -13.04 2.78 -2.08
N VAL A 197 -14.12 2.60 -2.86
CA VAL A 197 -14.61 1.29 -3.28
C VAL A 197 -13.57 0.56 -4.15
N PHE A 198 -12.99 1.22 -5.16
CA PHE A 198 -12.00 0.59 -6.02
C PHE A 198 -10.71 0.21 -5.26
N MET A 199 -10.22 1.11 -4.40
CA MET A 199 -8.99 0.87 -3.64
C MET A 199 -9.19 -0.26 -2.61
N GLN A 200 -10.30 -0.26 -1.86
CA GLN A 200 -10.59 -1.32 -0.88
C GLN A 200 -10.81 -2.68 -1.57
N ALA A 201 -11.64 -2.73 -2.61
CA ALA A 201 -11.92 -3.96 -3.34
C ALA A 201 -10.65 -4.58 -3.93
N SER A 202 -9.74 -3.77 -4.48
CA SER A 202 -8.47 -4.26 -5.01
C SER A 202 -7.59 -4.91 -3.92
N GLY A 203 -7.53 -4.31 -2.73
CA GLY A 203 -6.79 -4.86 -1.60
C GLY A 203 -7.33 -6.21 -1.12
N ASP A 204 -8.65 -6.31 -0.96
CA ASP A 204 -9.35 -7.51 -0.48
C ASP A 204 -9.24 -8.66 -1.50
N MET A 205 -9.40 -8.36 -2.79
CA MET A 205 -9.30 -9.37 -3.85
C MET A 205 -7.92 -10.02 -3.89
N VAL A 206 -6.84 -9.27 -3.70
CA VAL A 206 -5.49 -9.83 -3.67
C VAL A 206 -5.27 -10.71 -2.45
N ASP A 207 -5.80 -10.32 -1.28
CA ASP A 207 -5.70 -11.12 -0.06
C ASP A 207 -6.44 -12.46 -0.19
N ILE A 208 -7.64 -12.45 -0.77
CA ILE A 208 -8.40 -13.67 -1.08
C ILE A 208 -7.63 -14.55 -2.05
N HIS A 209 -7.12 -14.00 -3.16
CA HIS A 209 -6.38 -14.79 -4.16
C HIS A 209 -5.14 -15.47 -3.57
N LEU A 210 -4.32 -14.73 -2.81
CA LEU A 210 -3.13 -15.31 -2.17
C LEU A 210 -3.52 -16.36 -1.14
N SER A 211 -4.55 -16.11 -0.35
CA SER A 211 -5.04 -17.08 0.64
C SER A 211 -5.53 -18.37 -0.01
N VAL A 212 -6.26 -18.28 -1.13
CA VAL A 212 -6.68 -19.45 -1.92
C VAL A 212 -5.46 -20.22 -2.43
N VAL A 213 -4.48 -19.54 -3.02
CA VAL A 213 -3.26 -20.16 -3.58
C VAL A 213 -2.49 -20.89 -2.48
N PHE A 214 -2.12 -20.21 -1.39
CA PHE A 214 -1.34 -20.81 -0.31
C PHE A 214 -2.10 -21.93 0.42
N ARG A 215 -3.44 -21.84 0.53
CA ARG A 215 -4.29 -22.91 1.09
C ARG A 215 -4.39 -24.12 0.17
N ALA A 216 -4.57 -23.93 -1.13
CA ALA A 216 -4.57 -25.01 -2.11
C ALA A 216 -3.25 -25.80 -2.10
N LEU A 217 -2.14 -25.12 -1.78
CA LEU A 217 -0.79 -25.68 -1.72
C LEU A 217 -0.40 -26.27 -0.35
N ARG A 218 -1.30 -26.17 0.65
CA ARG A 218 -1.02 -26.54 2.06
C ARG A 218 0.21 -25.82 2.60
N SER A 219 0.28 -24.52 2.39
CA SER A 219 1.37 -23.64 2.81
C SER A 219 0.83 -22.31 3.34
N GLU A 220 -0.31 -22.36 4.03
CA GLU A 220 -0.98 -21.20 4.62
C GLU A 220 -0.06 -20.41 5.56
N GLU A 221 0.84 -21.10 6.27
CA GLU A 221 1.82 -20.45 7.16
C GLU A 221 2.86 -19.60 6.42
N ASN A 222 3.01 -19.77 5.09
CA ASN A 222 3.95 -19.02 4.27
C ASN A 222 3.38 -17.69 3.77
N TYR A 223 2.10 -17.42 4.01
CA TYR A 223 1.47 -16.14 3.73
C TYR A 223 1.03 -15.48 5.04
N LEU A 224 1.66 -14.36 5.38
CA LEU A 224 1.31 -13.56 6.54
C LEU A 224 0.74 -12.22 6.08
N ARG A 225 -0.57 -12.03 6.25
CA ARG A 225 -1.24 -10.74 6.11
C ARG A 225 -1.37 -10.08 7.47
N ILE A 226 -0.88 -8.85 7.61
CA ILE A 226 -1.13 -8.01 8.79
C ILE A 226 -2.01 -6.85 8.34
N GLN A 227 -3.27 -6.88 8.75
CA GLN A 227 -4.27 -5.86 8.46
C GLN A 227 -5.14 -5.66 9.69
N GLY A 228 -5.51 -4.42 9.98
CA GLY A 228 -6.45 -4.09 11.05
C GLY A 228 -7.73 -3.49 10.51
N ASP A 229 -8.84 -3.73 11.18
CA ASP A 229 -10.20 -3.37 10.75
C ASP A 229 -10.92 -2.50 11.79
N THR A 230 -10.19 -1.94 12.75
CA THR A 230 -10.76 -1.21 13.88
C THR A 230 -10.53 0.29 13.83
N LEU A 231 -10.10 0.84 12.69
CA LEU A 231 -9.90 2.28 12.56
C LEU A 231 -11.26 3.00 12.58
N THR A 232 -11.26 4.19 13.18
CA THR A 232 -12.34 5.16 13.00
C THR A 232 -12.26 5.78 11.60
N ALA A 233 -13.32 6.46 11.16
CA ALA A 233 -13.32 7.11 9.84
C ALA A 233 -12.20 8.15 9.69
N ALA A 234 -11.89 8.90 10.75
CA ALA A 234 -10.82 9.90 10.72
C ALA A 234 -9.43 9.25 10.65
N GLU A 235 -9.20 8.16 11.38
CA GLU A 235 -7.93 7.43 11.34
C GLU A 235 -7.73 6.68 10.02
N ALA A 236 -8.83 6.20 9.41
CA ALA A 236 -8.79 5.54 8.10
C ALA A 236 -8.66 6.54 6.92
N SER A 237 -8.79 7.85 7.15
CA SER A 237 -8.68 8.84 6.08
C SER A 237 -7.24 8.94 5.56
N VAL A 238 -7.10 8.98 4.24
CA VAL A 238 -5.80 8.99 3.55
C VAL A 238 -5.01 10.29 3.70
N ASP A 239 -5.68 11.38 4.06
CA ASP A 239 -5.13 12.73 4.04
C ASP A 239 -5.25 13.50 5.37
N ILE A 240 -5.76 12.88 6.45
CA ILE A 240 -5.83 13.52 7.78
C ILE A 240 -4.48 13.35 8.48
N SER A 241 -3.61 14.34 8.32
CA SER A 241 -2.22 14.34 8.81
C SER A 241 -2.03 15.10 10.13
N THR A 242 -3.08 15.31 10.93
CA THR A 242 -2.94 15.97 12.23
C THR A 242 -2.01 15.17 13.14
N LYS A 243 -1.34 15.87 14.07
CA LYS A 243 -0.47 15.22 15.07
C LYS A 243 -1.24 14.17 15.87
N GLU A 244 -2.45 14.49 16.30
CA GLU A 244 -3.33 13.57 17.04
C GLU A 244 -3.65 12.31 16.23
N ASN A 245 -4.05 12.45 14.96
CA ASN A 245 -4.35 11.30 14.11
C ASN A 245 -3.11 10.43 13.87
N SER A 246 -1.98 11.08 13.63
CA SER A 246 -0.70 10.40 13.41
C SER A 246 -0.24 9.60 14.64
N GLU A 247 -0.40 10.14 15.85
CA GLU A 247 -0.11 9.44 17.10
C GLU A 247 -1.05 8.23 17.31
N LYS A 248 -2.35 8.37 16.99
CA LYS A 248 -3.30 7.27 17.01
C LYS A 248 -2.93 6.15 16.04
N LEU A 249 -2.50 6.49 14.82
CA LEU A 249 -2.03 5.51 13.82
C LEU A 249 -0.76 4.77 14.27
N VAL A 250 0.17 5.46 14.93
CA VAL A 250 1.35 4.81 15.54
C VAL A 250 0.91 3.81 16.61
N HIS A 251 0.03 4.23 17.52
CA HIS A 251 -0.48 3.36 18.57
C HIS A 251 -1.28 2.16 18.01
N PHE A 252 -2.05 2.40 16.95
CA PHE A 252 -2.76 1.34 16.23
C PHE A 252 -1.78 0.31 15.66
N GLY A 253 -0.71 0.72 14.99
CA GLY A 253 0.34 -0.18 14.49
C GLY A 253 1.03 -0.98 15.60
N GLU A 254 1.37 -0.33 16.72
CA GLU A 254 1.94 -0.99 17.90
C GLU A 254 0.99 -2.02 18.53
N ASN A 255 -0.31 -1.74 18.52
CA ASN A 255 -1.32 -2.68 19.00
C ASN A 255 -1.56 -3.84 18.03
N LEU A 256 -1.44 -3.61 16.72
CA LEU A 256 -1.54 -4.70 15.72
C LEU A 256 -0.49 -5.78 15.93
N LEU A 257 0.72 -5.42 16.39
CA LEU A 257 1.77 -6.40 16.73
C LEU A 257 1.33 -7.39 17.82
N LYS A 258 0.48 -6.93 18.76
CA LYS A 258 0.00 -7.73 19.89
C LYS A 258 -1.25 -8.54 19.55
N LYS A 259 -1.95 -8.22 18.46
CA LYS A 259 -3.13 -8.97 18.01
C LYS A 259 -2.72 -10.37 17.52
N PRO A 260 -3.64 -11.36 17.62
CA PRO A 260 -3.43 -12.67 17.03
C PRO A 260 -3.31 -12.57 15.51
N VAL A 261 -2.58 -13.53 14.92
CA VAL A 261 -2.53 -13.70 13.47
C VAL A 261 -3.93 -14.08 12.95
N THR A 262 -4.31 -13.48 11.84
CA THR A 262 -5.58 -13.74 11.18
C THR A 262 -5.39 -14.34 9.79
N TRP A 263 -6.39 -15.07 9.33
CA TRP A 263 -6.53 -15.51 7.94
C TRP A 263 -7.86 -15.06 7.38
N VAL A 264 -7.91 -14.79 6.08
CA VAL A 264 -9.18 -14.46 5.44
C VAL A 264 -10.08 -15.71 5.41
N ASN A 265 -11.31 -15.53 5.86
CA ASN A 265 -12.37 -16.50 5.65
C ASN A 265 -12.84 -16.36 4.19
N LEU A 266 -12.69 -17.42 3.40
CA LEU A 266 -12.98 -17.41 1.97
C LEU A 266 -14.48 -17.30 1.64
N GLU A 267 -15.36 -17.59 2.60
CA GLU A 267 -16.81 -17.45 2.42
C GLU A 267 -17.27 -16.01 2.70
N THR A 268 -16.71 -15.37 3.73
CA THR A 268 -17.12 -14.03 4.16
C THR A 268 -16.24 -12.92 3.61
N GLY A 269 -15.03 -13.24 3.15
CA GLY A 269 -13.98 -12.29 2.77
C GLY A 269 -13.36 -11.55 3.96
N GLN A 270 -13.70 -11.90 5.20
CA GLN A 270 -13.26 -11.18 6.40
C GLN A 270 -12.08 -11.89 7.07
N ALA A 271 -11.20 -11.10 7.70
CA ALA A 271 -10.10 -11.64 8.49
C ALA A 271 -10.61 -12.25 9.81
N GLU A 272 -10.23 -13.50 10.09
CA GLU A 272 -10.61 -14.24 11.29
C GLU A 272 -9.38 -14.78 12.03
N GLU A 273 -9.46 -14.79 13.36
CA GLU A 273 -8.39 -15.33 14.21
C GLU A 273 -8.21 -16.84 14.01
N ILE A 274 -6.95 -17.28 13.93
CA ILE A 274 -6.65 -18.70 13.75
C ILE A 274 -6.78 -19.44 15.08
N LYS A 275 -7.91 -20.10 15.28
CA LYS A 275 -8.23 -20.84 16.53
C LYS A 275 -7.23 -21.96 16.87
N ASN A 276 -6.49 -22.47 15.89
CA ASN A 276 -5.61 -23.64 16.05
C ASN A 276 -4.12 -23.31 16.24
N CYS A 277 -3.71 -22.03 16.19
CA CYS A 277 -2.30 -21.64 16.35
C CYS A 277 -1.87 -21.43 17.82
N GLY A 278 -2.77 -21.73 18.77
CA GLY A 278 -2.57 -21.49 20.20
C GLY A 278 -2.80 -20.01 20.59
N PRO A 279 -3.09 -19.73 21.87
CA PRO A 279 -3.45 -18.39 22.36
C PRO A 279 -2.30 -17.37 22.29
N ASP A 280 -1.11 -17.82 21.92
CA ASP A 280 0.14 -17.06 21.91
C ASP A 280 0.60 -16.61 20.52
N ALA A 281 -0.14 -16.92 19.45
CA ALA A 281 0.25 -16.63 18.06
C ALA A 281 -0.04 -15.18 17.66
N THR A 282 0.78 -14.24 18.14
CA THR A 282 0.66 -12.81 17.78
C THR A 282 1.39 -12.46 16.49
N ASN A 283 1.00 -11.34 15.87
CA ASN A 283 1.69 -10.79 14.69
C ASN A 283 3.18 -10.53 14.94
N GLU A 284 3.55 -10.03 16.13
CA GLU A 284 4.95 -9.84 16.52
C GLU A 284 5.76 -11.14 16.47
N LYS A 285 5.23 -12.22 17.07
CA LYS A 285 5.90 -13.52 17.07
C LYS A 285 5.99 -14.12 15.67
N ALA A 286 4.94 -13.93 14.85
CA ALA A 286 4.95 -14.34 13.44
C ALA A 286 6.03 -13.60 12.64
N LEU A 287 6.14 -12.27 12.81
CA LEU A 287 7.20 -11.48 12.18
C LEU A 287 8.61 -11.91 12.63
N ILE A 288 8.80 -12.23 13.92
CA ILE A 288 10.08 -12.76 14.42
C ILE A 288 10.39 -14.12 13.78
N LYS A 289 9.39 -15.01 13.63
CA LYS A 289 9.55 -16.30 12.92
C LYS A 289 9.98 -16.06 11.47
N TYR A 290 9.28 -15.19 10.76
CA TYR A 290 9.59 -14.83 9.37
C TYR A 290 10.99 -14.23 9.24
N GLY A 291 11.38 -13.29 10.12
CA GLY A 291 12.71 -12.68 10.10
C GLY A 291 13.85 -13.67 10.34
N LYS A 292 13.62 -14.75 11.09
CA LYS A 292 14.59 -15.85 11.22
C LYS A 292 14.68 -16.70 9.95
N THR A 293 13.56 -16.94 9.28
CA THR A 293 13.48 -17.72 8.02
C THR A 293 14.07 -16.95 6.83
N CYS A 294 13.78 -15.65 6.69
CA CYS A 294 14.24 -14.81 5.56
C CYS A 294 15.76 -14.64 5.49
N LYS A 295 16.51 -14.93 6.57
CA LYS A 295 17.99 -14.97 6.49
C LYS A 295 18.51 -15.99 5.46
N CYS A 296 17.63 -16.84 4.89
CA CYS A 296 17.95 -17.80 3.84
C CYS A 296 17.35 -17.49 2.44
N THR A 297 16.52 -16.46 2.25
CA THR A 297 15.83 -16.23 0.95
C THR A 297 15.43 -14.76 0.71
N THR A 298 15.50 -14.32 -0.55
CA THR A 298 15.22 -12.97 -1.07
C THR A 298 13.84 -12.41 -0.68
N LEU A 299 13.80 -11.15 -0.20
CA LEU A 299 12.56 -10.38 0.00
C LEU A 299 12.03 -9.81 -1.31
N LEU A 300 10.73 -9.95 -1.55
CA LEU A 300 9.94 -9.15 -2.49
C LEU A 300 8.98 -8.31 -1.63
N CYS A 301 9.00 -6.99 -1.82
CA CYS A 301 8.16 -6.03 -1.11
C CYS A 301 7.07 -5.50 -2.05
#